data_AF-A0AAW8T7K6-F1
#
_entry.id   AF-A0AAW8T7K6-F1
#
_cell.length_a   1.000
_cell.length_b   1.000
_cell.length_c   1.000
_cell.angle_alpha   90.00
_cell.angle_beta   90.00
_cell.angle_gamma   90.00
#
_symmetry.space_group_name_H-M   'P 1'
#
loop_
_entity.id
_entity.type
_entity.pdbx_description
1 polymer ?
#
loop_
_entity_poly.entity_id
_entity_poly.type
_entity_poly.pdbx_seq_one_letter_code
_entity_poly.pdbx_strand_id
1 'polypeptide(L)'
;MTTFDKDLCSVQEARDLARAGQAAAQEFATFTQAQVDDILKNMKDAAEKFSVCLAKAAVDETGFGKVADKAYKNHAAGALLYEEIKDEKTVGIIHEDTTKGTFDVAEPVGLVLGIIPSTNPTSTVIFKAMVALKSRNAIVFAPHPAAVECTKKAADMMSRAAEAAGAPKGIISCVTTPTMASTNELMHATEVKLIIATGGPGMVKAAYSSGKPAIGVGAGNSPAYIEKTADVKEAISQIIASKTFDNGTICASEQSIICEESNEAAVIAELKAQGGYFMSEKETEKVCGLLFKGGSHAMNAKFVGRTPQVIAEAAGFTVPHTTTVLVGRQNGVGAGNPLSFEKLTTVLAFYTVKDWEEACQLSIDLLQNGIGHTMSIHTNDRDIVLKFAAKPASRILVNTGGSQGGTGISTGLPISFTLGCGTFGGSSVSENVSPKHLLNIKKVAYGLKDVTTLVTEDSSFTHPELEEPIDACLTTQTATSEPKGGDSEELNFSAAELSELAEVVRKVLTTMNA
;
A
#
# COMPACT_ATOMS: atom_id res chain seq x y z
N MET A 1 1.07 -36.35 -30.44
CA MET A 1 0.57 -35.03 -29.98
C MET A 1 1.78 -34.15 -29.79
N THR A 2 1.87 -33.04 -30.52
CA THR A 2 2.96 -32.08 -30.39
C THR A 2 2.80 -31.35 -29.05
N THR A 3 3.69 -31.62 -28.11
CA THR A 3 3.74 -30.90 -26.83
C THR A 3 4.42 -29.56 -27.11
N PHE A 4 3.67 -28.45 -27.08
CA PHE A 4 4.25 -27.11 -27.19
C PHE A 4 4.95 -26.72 -25.88
N ASP A 5 5.98 -25.87 -25.98
CA ASP A 5 6.71 -25.40 -24.82
C ASP A 5 5.84 -24.52 -23.92
N LYS A 6 5.96 -24.73 -22.61
CA LYS A 6 5.10 -24.11 -21.59
C LYS A 6 5.14 -22.58 -21.64
N ASP A 7 6.32 -22.01 -21.88
CA ASP A 7 6.52 -20.57 -22.00
C ASP A 7 5.80 -20.02 -23.24
N LEU A 8 5.94 -20.65 -24.41
CA LEU A 8 5.25 -20.27 -25.64
C LEU A 8 3.73 -20.32 -25.48
N CYS A 9 3.21 -21.37 -24.86
CA CYS A 9 1.78 -21.46 -24.53
C CYS A 9 1.33 -20.33 -23.60
N SER A 10 2.12 -20.03 -22.55
CA SER A 10 1.78 -18.97 -21.59
C SER A 10 1.85 -17.56 -22.19
N VAL A 11 2.76 -17.32 -23.13
CA VAL A 11 2.86 -16.06 -23.88
C VAL A 11 1.67 -15.90 -24.82
N GLN A 12 1.27 -16.97 -25.51
CA GLN A 12 0.08 -16.94 -26.35
C GLN A 12 -1.19 -16.70 -25.54
N GLU A 13 -1.34 -17.38 -24.40
CA GLU A 13 -2.42 -17.14 -23.43
C GLU A 13 -2.46 -15.66 -23.00
N ALA A 14 -1.32 -15.09 -22.61
CA ALA A 14 -1.21 -13.68 -22.22
C ALA A 14 -1.73 -12.73 -23.33
N ARG A 15 -1.37 -12.98 -24.60
CA ARG A 15 -1.86 -12.18 -25.74
C ARG A 15 -3.36 -12.29 -25.92
N ASP A 16 -3.90 -13.50 -25.83
CA ASP A 16 -5.32 -13.75 -26.03
C ASP A 16 -6.16 -13.10 -24.92
N LEU A 17 -5.70 -13.21 -23.66
CA LEU A 17 -6.30 -12.51 -22.52
C LEU A 17 -6.23 -10.99 -22.66
N ALA A 18 -5.10 -10.45 -23.12
CA ALA A 18 -4.94 -9.01 -23.31
C ALA A 18 -5.90 -8.45 -24.37
N ARG A 19 -6.03 -9.13 -25.52
CA ARG A 19 -6.96 -8.74 -26.60
C ARG A 19 -8.41 -8.84 -26.17
N ALA A 20 -8.79 -9.93 -25.51
CA ALA A 20 -10.15 -10.11 -25.00
C ALA A 20 -10.48 -9.06 -23.93
N GLY A 21 -9.56 -8.80 -23.01
CA GLY A 21 -9.71 -7.78 -21.96
C GLY A 21 -9.84 -6.36 -22.53
N GLN A 22 -9.10 -6.03 -23.61
CA GLN A 22 -9.26 -4.74 -24.28
C GLN A 22 -10.66 -4.58 -24.90
N ALA A 23 -11.16 -5.62 -25.60
CA ALA A 23 -12.50 -5.58 -26.19
C ALA A 23 -13.58 -5.42 -25.10
N ALA A 24 -13.47 -6.16 -24.00
CA ALA A 24 -14.36 -6.04 -22.85
C ALA A 24 -14.29 -4.64 -22.21
N ALA A 25 -13.09 -4.05 -22.08
CA ALA A 25 -12.92 -2.69 -21.54
C ALA A 25 -13.60 -1.64 -22.41
N GLN A 26 -13.51 -1.77 -23.75
CA GLN A 26 -14.15 -0.83 -24.68
C GLN A 26 -15.68 -0.88 -24.59
N GLU A 27 -16.25 -2.07 -24.49
CA GLU A 27 -17.69 -2.25 -24.27
C GLU A 27 -18.10 -1.68 -22.91
N PHE A 28 -17.39 -2.06 -21.84
CA PHE A 28 -17.71 -1.68 -20.47
C PHE A 28 -17.57 -0.17 -20.19
N ALA A 29 -16.69 0.53 -20.92
CA ALA A 29 -16.54 1.98 -20.83
C ALA A 29 -17.85 2.75 -21.14
N THR A 30 -18.77 2.14 -21.90
CA THR A 30 -20.06 2.72 -22.29
C THR A 30 -21.17 2.54 -21.24
N PHE A 31 -20.91 1.78 -20.17
CA PHE A 31 -21.94 1.45 -19.19
C PHE A 31 -22.30 2.66 -18.33
N THR A 32 -23.56 2.72 -17.93
CA THR A 32 -24.08 3.71 -16.98
C THR A 32 -23.61 3.41 -15.55
N GLN A 33 -23.64 4.43 -14.67
CA GLN A 33 -23.31 4.27 -13.25
C GLN A 33 -24.12 3.15 -12.59
N ALA A 34 -25.44 3.11 -12.85
CA ALA A 34 -26.33 2.10 -12.29
C ALA A 34 -25.94 0.67 -12.71
N GLN A 35 -25.59 0.44 -13.98
CA GLN A 35 -25.14 -0.88 -14.45
C GLN A 35 -23.82 -1.30 -13.78
N VAL A 36 -22.88 -0.36 -13.61
CA VAL A 36 -21.61 -0.61 -12.91
C VAL A 36 -21.86 -0.98 -11.45
N ASP A 37 -22.76 -0.25 -10.78
CA ASP A 37 -23.07 -0.47 -9.37
C ASP A 37 -23.81 -1.79 -9.13
N ASP A 38 -24.70 -2.21 -10.03
CA ASP A 38 -25.36 -3.51 -10.01
C ASP A 38 -24.35 -4.66 -10.15
N ILE A 39 -23.37 -4.51 -11.04
CA ILE A 39 -22.28 -5.48 -11.22
C ILE A 39 -21.45 -5.62 -9.93
N LEU A 40 -21.06 -4.49 -9.32
CA LEU A 40 -20.31 -4.49 -8.06
C LEU A 40 -21.06 -5.12 -6.90
N LYS A 41 -22.36 -4.87 -6.81
CA LYS A 41 -23.19 -5.48 -5.77
C LYS A 41 -23.16 -7.02 -5.89
N ASN A 42 -23.31 -7.55 -7.10
CA ASN A 42 -23.27 -9.00 -7.31
C ASN A 42 -21.86 -9.59 -7.05
N MET A 43 -20.80 -8.86 -7.41
CA MET A 43 -19.42 -9.23 -7.07
C MET A 43 -19.17 -9.28 -5.56
N LYS A 44 -19.66 -8.28 -4.82
CA LYS A 44 -19.61 -8.25 -3.35
C LYS A 44 -20.30 -9.47 -2.75
N ASP A 45 -21.52 -9.78 -3.19
CA ASP A 45 -22.29 -10.91 -2.64
C ASP A 45 -21.58 -12.25 -2.91
N ALA A 46 -20.94 -12.40 -4.07
CA ALA A 46 -20.13 -13.56 -4.38
C ALA A 46 -18.86 -13.63 -3.50
N ALA A 47 -18.16 -12.51 -3.32
CA ALA A 47 -16.97 -12.44 -2.47
C ALA A 47 -17.27 -12.82 -1.01
N GLU A 48 -18.39 -12.35 -0.45
CA GLU A 48 -18.85 -12.74 0.89
C GLU A 48 -19.16 -14.24 0.97
N LYS A 49 -19.98 -14.74 0.03
CA LYS A 49 -20.42 -16.14 0.00
C LYS A 49 -19.25 -17.12 -0.08
N PHE A 50 -18.20 -16.80 -0.86
CA PHE A 50 -17.06 -17.68 -1.08
C PHE A 50 -15.81 -17.34 -0.26
N SER A 51 -15.88 -16.33 0.61
CA SER A 51 -14.77 -15.82 1.44
C SER A 51 -13.97 -16.92 2.15
N VAL A 52 -14.66 -17.82 2.87
CA VAL A 52 -14.05 -18.93 3.62
C VAL A 52 -13.49 -20.01 2.69
N CYS A 53 -14.16 -20.30 1.58
CA CYS A 53 -13.70 -21.31 0.61
C CYS A 53 -12.37 -20.87 -0.04
N LEU A 54 -12.31 -19.61 -0.48
CA LEU A 54 -11.10 -19.01 -1.03
C LEU A 54 -9.97 -18.93 0.00
N ALA A 55 -10.30 -18.61 1.25
CA ALA A 55 -9.34 -18.60 2.34
C ALA A 55 -8.69 -19.97 2.58
N LYS A 56 -9.49 -21.05 2.61
CA LYS A 56 -8.99 -22.43 2.71
C LYS A 56 -8.08 -22.76 1.53
N ALA A 57 -8.53 -22.49 0.30
CA ALA A 57 -7.72 -22.74 -0.89
C ALA A 57 -6.37 -22.02 -0.86
N ALA A 58 -6.33 -20.77 -0.38
CA ALA A 58 -5.10 -20.02 -0.24
C ALA A 58 -4.17 -20.58 0.84
N VAL A 59 -4.70 -20.98 2.01
CA VAL A 59 -3.90 -21.62 3.06
C VAL A 59 -3.37 -22.98 2.59
N ASP A 60 -4.20 -23.80 1.95
CA ASP A 60 -3.83 -25.14 1.49
C ASP A 60 -2.74 -25.08 0.42
N GLU A 61 -2.83 -24.14 -0.53
CA GLU A 61 -1.86 -24.01 -1.61
C GLU A 61 -0.55 -23.36 -1.16
N THR A 62 -0.61 -22.29 -0.38
CA THR A 62 0.58 -21.51 0.00
C THR A 62 1.24 -22.01 1.28
N GLY A 63 0.47 -22.64 2.16
CA GLY A 63 0.83 -22.93 3.54
C GLY A 63 0.90 -21.69 4.45
N PHE A 64 0.54 -20.50 3.97
CA PHE A 64 0.71 -19.25 4.73
C PHE A 64 -0.55 -18.91 5.52
N GLY A 65 -0.37 -18.45 6.76
CA GLY A 65 -1.41 -17.76 7.51
C GLY A 65 -2.49 -18.67 8.13
N LYS A 66 -3.68 -18.11 8.36
CA LYS A 66 -4.82 -18.75 9.02
C LYS A 66 -6.08 -18.57 8.20
N VAL A 67 -6.92 -19.62 8.15
CA VAL A 67 -8.16 -19.59 7.36
C VAL A 67 -9.11 -18.48 7.80
N ALA A 68 -9.29 -18.27 9.11
CA ALA A 68 -10.16 -17.21 9.63
C ALA A 68 -9.69 -15.81 9.20
N ASP A 69 -8.39 -15.54 9.36
CA ASP A 69 -7.79 -14.25 9.02
C ASP A 69 -7.84 -14.00 7.51
N LYS A 70 -7.53 -15.00 6.67
CA LYS A 70 -7.72 -14.88 5.21
C LYS A 70 -9.17 -14.69 4.80
N ALA A 71 -10.13 -15.32 5.49
CA ALA A 71 -11.54 -15.12 5.23
C ALA A 71 -11.96 -13.68 5.57
N TYR A 72 -11.46 -13.13 6.68
CA TYR A 72 -11.67 -11.73 7.03
C TYR A 72 -11.01 -10.77 6.02
N LYS A 73 -9.81 -11.08 5.51
CA LYS A 73 -9.21 -10.31 4.41
C LYS A 73 -10.05 -10.32 3.14
N ASN A 74 -10.65 -11.47 2.79
CA ASN A 74 -11.57 -11.57 1.66
C ASN A 74 -12.85 -10.76 1.91
N HIS A 75 -13.39 -10.80 3.14
CA HIS A 75 -14.54 -9.98 3.54
C HIS A 75 -14.23 -8.48 3.47
N ALA A 76 -13.07 -8.03 3.96
CA ALA A 76 -12.65 -6.64 3.88
C ALA A 76 -12.51 -6.17 2.41
N ALA A 77 -11.87 -6.99 1.57
CA ALA A 77 -11.69 -6.68 0.15
C ALA A 77 -12.99 -6.68 -0.67
N GLY A 78 -14.02 -7.40 -0.22
CA GLY A 78 -15.30 -7.50 -0.91
C GLY A 78 -16.37 -6.60 -0.32
N ALA A 79 -16.77 -6.87 0.93
CA ALA A 79 -17.88 -6.23 1.60
C ALA A 79 -17.55 -4.84 2.14
N LEU A 80 -16.50 -4.72 2.97
CA LEU A 80 -16.17 -3.43 3.57
C LEU A 80 -15.75 -2.41 2.50
N LEU A 81 -14.93 -2.85 1.54
CA LEU A 81 -14.58 -2.03 0.38
C LEU A 81 -15.82 -1.62 -0.43
N TYR A 82 -16.77 -2.52 -0.68
CA TYR A 82 -17.99 -2.18 -1.40
C TYR A 82 -18.77 -1.08 -0.69
N GLU A 83 -18.95 -1.19 0.64
CA GLU A 83 -19.64 -0.17 1.42
C GLU A 83 -18.94 1.20 1.34
N GLU A 84 -17.60 1.22 1.26
CA GLU A 84 -16.82 2.44 1.10
C GLU A 84 -16.98 3.07 -0.30
N ILE A 85 -16.99 2.28 -1.37
CA ILE A 85 -16.90 2.79 -2.76
C ILE A 85 -18.24 2.82 -3.52
N LYS A 86 -19.32 2.23 -2.98
CA LYS A 86 -20.59 2.06 -3.71
C LYS A 86 -21.16 3.38 -4.23
N ASP A 87 -21.02 4.48 -3.48
CA ASP A 87 -21.59 5.79 -3.81
C ASP A 87 -20.60 6.71 -4.56
N GLU A 88 -19.35 6.25 -4.82
CA GLU A 88 -18.36 7.03 -5.58
C GLU A 88 -18.84 7.20 -7.03
N LYS A 89 -18.89 8.45 -7.51
CA LYS A 89 -19.22 8.75 -8.91
C LYS A 89 -18.02 8.46 -9.79
N THR A 90 -18.18 7.55 -10.73
CA THR A 90 -17.10 7.11 -11.63
C THR A 90 -17.50 7.14 -13.10
N VAL A 91 -18.72 7.61 -13.43
CA VAL A 91 -19.27 7.71 -14.79
C VAL A 91 -19.69 9.15 -15.11
N GLY A 92 -19.26 9.66 -16.26
CA GLY A 92 -19.68 10.98 -16.76
C GLY A 92 -19.07 12.13 -15.95
N ILE A 93 -19.85 13.19 -15.74
CA ILE A 93 -19.45 14.34 -14.93
C ILE A 93 -19.48 13.95 -13.45
N ILE A 94 -18.32 14.01 -12.80
CA ILE A 94 -18.17 13.59 -11.40
C ILE A 94 -18.03 14.78 -10.44
N HIS A 95 -17.65 15.95 -10.95
CA HIS A 95 -17.50 17.19 -10.18
C HIS A 95 -17.72 18.41 -11.09
N GLU A 96 -18.33 19.47 -10.56
CA GLU A 96 -18.56 20.74 -11.25
C GLU A 96 -18.33 21.90 -10.27
N ASP A 97 -17.52 22.87 -10.69
CA ASP A 97 -17.27 24.14 -10.00
C ASP A 97 -17.74 25.27 -10.92
N THR A 98 -18.98 25.73 -10.68
CA THR A 98 -19.61 26.80 -11.47
C THR A 98 -18.93 28.15 -11.28
N THR A 99 -18.29 28.38 -10.13
CA THR A 99 -17.57 29.62 -9.83
C THR A 99 -16.30 29.73 -10.67
N LYS A 100 -15.59 28.62 -10.86
CA LYS A 100 -14.42 28.53 -11.75
C LYS A 100 -14.79 28.23 -13.20
N GLY A 101 -16.06 27.97 -13.50
CA GLY A 101 -16.50 27.54 -14.83
C GLY A 101 -15.80 26.26 -15.27
N THR A 102 -15.67 25.27 -14.39
CA THR A 102 -15.01 24.00 -14.72
C THR A 102 -15.83 22.78 -14.30
N PHE A 103 -15.69 21.67 -15.02
CA PHE A 103 -16.20 20.37 -14.59
C PHE A 103 -15.27 19.22 -14.99
N ASP A 104 -15.31 18.14 -14.21
CA ASP A 104 -14.45 16.97 -14.34
C ASP A 104 -15.26 15.78 -14.87
N VAL A 105 -14.78 15.18 -15.96
CA VAL A 105 -15.37 13.99 -16.58
C VAL A 105 -14.48 12.78 -16.35
N ALA A 106 -15.04 11.71 -15.79
CA ALA A 106 -14.33 10.46 -15.53
C ALA A 106 -14.23 9.59 -16.79
N GLU A 107 -13.00 9.15 -17.11
CA GLU A 107 -12.71 8.25 -18.22
C GLU A 107 -11.89 7.05 -17.73
N PRO A 108 -12.32 5.79 -17.97
CA PRO A 108 -11.55 4.61 -17.56
C PRO A 108 -10.16 4.59 -18.21
N VAL A 109 -9.16 4.02 -17.54
CA VAL A 109 -7.83 3.85 -18.13
C VAL A 109 -7.80 2.77 -19.22
N GLY A 110 -8.69 1.78 -19.17
CA GLY A 110 -8.79 0.68 -20.13
C GLY A 110 -8.53 -0.69 -19.49
N LEU A 111 -7.63 -1.49 -20.08
CA LEU A 111 -7.23 -2.78 -19.52
C LEU A 111 -6.10 -2.60 -18.49
N VAL A 112 -6.33 -3.11 -17.28
CA VAL A 112 -5.39 -3.11 -16.17
C VAL A 112 -4.70 -4.47 -16.05
N LEU A 113 -3.39 -4.49 -15.83
CA LEU A 113 -2.64 -5.67 -15.40
C LEU A 113 -2.53 -5.69 -13.87
N GLY A 114 -3.16 -6.68 -13.22
CA GLY A 114 -3.06 -6.91 -11.79
C GLY A 114 -2.03 -7.98 -11.43
N ILE A 115 -0.89 -7.60 -10.85
CA ILE A 115 0.09 -8.58 -10.33
C ILE A 115 -0.32 -8.99 -8.91
N ILE A 116 -0.37 -10.29 -8.64
CA ILE A 116 -0.92 -10.85 -7.39
C ILE A 116 0.18 -11.52 -6.55
N PRO A 117 0.34 -11.14 -5.26
CA PRO A 117 1.33 -11.75 -4.37
C PRO A 117 0.84 -13.09 -3.80
N SER A 118 1.75 -13.91 -3.30
CA SER A 118 1.42 -15.18 -2.63
C SER A 118 0.91 -15.02 -1.19
N THR A 119 1.15 -13.87 -0.55
CA THR A 119 0.70 -13.60 0.83
C THR A 119 -0.80 -13.31 0.91
N ASN A 120 -1.32 -12.53 -0.05
CA ASN A 120 -2.70 -12.05 -0.10
C ASN A 120 -3.40 -12.41 -1.43
N PRO A 121 -3.33 -13.66 -1.92
CA PRO A 121 -3.67 -13.95 -3.31
C PRO A 121 -5.14 -13.66 -3.62
N THR A 122 -6.06 -14.17 -2.80
CA THR A 122 -7.50 -14.05 -3.06
C THR A 122 -8.04 -12.66 -2.72
N SER A 123 -7.61 -12.07 -1.60
CA SER A 123 -8.09 -10.75 -1.19
C SER A 123 -7.59 -9.65 -2.12
N THR A 124 -6.36 -9.74 -2.64
CA THR A 124 -5.86 -8.78 -3.64
C THR A 124 -6.59 -8.93 -4.98
N VAL A 125 -6.98 -10.14 -5.41
CA VAL A 125 -7.83 -10.33 -6.59
C VAL A 125 -9.19 -9.65 -6.41
N ILE A 126 -9.87 -9.94 -5.29
CA ILE A 126 -11.19 -9.36 -4.99
C ILE A 126 -11.09 -7.84 -4.97
N PHE A 127 -10.14 -7.28 -4.20
CA PHE A 127 -9.91 -5.84 -4.12
C PHE A 127 -9.66 -5.22 -5.50
N LYS A 128 -8.69 -5.75 -6.27
CA LYS A 128 -8.33 -5.18 -7.58
C LYS A 128 -9.48 -5.28 -8.59
N ALA A 129 -10.26 -6.37 -8.57
CA ALA A 129 -11.43 -6.51 -9.43
C ALA A 129 -12.52 -5.49 -9.05
N MET A 130 -12.82 -5.33 -7.77
CA MET A 130 -13.81 -4.35 -7.29
C MET A 130 -13.44 -2.92 -7.71
N VAL A 131 -12.19 -2.50 -7.47
CA VAL A 131 -11.78 -1.12 -7.84
C VAL A 131 -11.67 -0.92 -9.34
N ALA A 132 -11.21 -1.93 -10.10
CA ALA A 132 -11.12 -1.84 -11.55
C ALA A 132 -12.52 -1.73 -12.18
N LEU A 133 -13.48 -2.56 -11.75
CA LEU A 133 -14.81 -2.51 -12.33
C LEU A 133 -15.60 -1.29 -11.86
N LYS A 134 -15.43 -0.81 -10.62
CA LYS A 134 -16.01 0.47 -10.17
C LYS A 134 -15.59 1.63 -11.05
N SER A 135 -14.36 1.59 -11.54
CA SER A 135 -13.79 2.60 -12.44
C SER A 135 -13.95 2.26 -13.93
N ARG A 136 -14.83 1.32 -14.29
CA ARG A 136 -15.12 0.88 -15.68
C ARG A 136 -13.94 0.32 -16.47
N ASN A 137 -12.99 -0.31 -15.77
CA ASN A 137 -11.83 -0.96 -16.37
C ASN A 137 -12.02 -2.48 -16.46
N ALA A 138 -11.41 -3.09 -17.48
CA ALA A 138 -11.16 -4.53 -17.47
C ALA A 138 -9.87 -4.84 -16.71
N ILE A 139 -9.72 -6.07 -16.22
CA ILE A 139 -8.51 -6.50 -15.53
C ILE A 139 -8.07 -7.91 -15.90
N VAL A 140 -6.76 -8.07 -16.14
CA VAL A 140 -6.09 -9.36 -16.31
C VAL A 140 -5.10 -9.57 -15.17
N PHE A 141 -5.18 -10.73 -14.53
CA PHE A 141 -4.34 -11.08 -13.38
C PHE A 141 -3.12 -11.93 -13.77
N ALA A 142 -1.97 -11.58 -13.19
CA ALA A 142 -0.74 -12.38 -13.22
C ALA A 142 -0.47 -12.96 -11.81
N PRO A 143 -0.75 -14.25 -11.57
CA PRO A 143 -0.57 -14.87 -10.25
C PRO A 143 0.90 -15.12 -9.91
N HIS A 144 1.23 -15.04 -8.62
CA HIS A 144 2.49 -15.60 -8.12
C HIS A 144 2.50 -17.14 -8.32
N PRO A 145 3.62 -17.76 -8.77
CA PRO A 145 3.70 -19.20 -8.99
C PRO A 145 3.40 -20.12 -7.79
N ALA A 146 3.30 -19.56 -6.59
CA ALA A 146 3.04 -20.29 -5.34
C ALA A 146 1.57 -20.18 -4.89
N ALA A 147 0.73 -19.49 -5.66
CA ALA A 147 -0.66 -19.20 -5.31
C ALA A 147 -1.55 -19.17 -6.57
N VAL A 148 -1.26 -20.02 -7.54
CA VAL A 148 -1.86 -20.00 -8.89
C VAL A 148 -3.33 -20.39 -8.82
N GLU A 149 -3.64 -21.50 -8.17
CA GLU A 149 -4.98 -22.09 -8.17
C GLU A 149 -5.96 -21.27 -7.34
N CYS A 150 -5.56 -20.78 -6.16
CA CYS A 150 -6.42 -19.92 -5.35
C CYS A 150 -6.65 -18.55 -6.04
N THR A 151 -5.64 -17.99 -6.71
CA THR A 151 -5.78 -16.75 -7.49
C THR A 151 -6.75 -16.95 -8.67
N LYS A 152 -6.62 -18.04 -9.42
CA LYS A 152 -7.54 -18.40 -10.51
C LYS A 152 -8.97 -18.58 -10.02
N LYS A 153 -9.17 -19.29 -8.91
CA LYS A 153 -10.51 -19.48 -8.31
C LYS A 153 -11.15 -18.17 -7.90
N ALA A 154 -10.39 -17.24 -7.32
CA ALA A 154 -10.89 -15.92 -6.99
C ALA A 154 -11.25 -15.11 -8.25
N ALA A 155 -10.39 -15.12 -9.27
CA ALA A 155 -10.64 -14.39 -10.51
C ALA A 155 -11.84 -14.94 -11.28
N ASP A 156 -11.98 -16.25 -11.39
CA ASP A 156 -13.13 -16.93 -11.98
C ASP A 156 -14.43 -16.62 -11.22
N MET A 157 -14.40 -16.63 -9.89
CA MET A 157 -15.55 -16.26 -9.07
C MET A 157 -16.01 -14.81 -9.33
N MET A 158 -15.07 -13.86 -9.31
CA MET A 158 -15.38 -12.45 -9.57
C MET A 158 -15.87 -12.24 -11.01
N SER A 159 -15.25 -12.93 -11.98
CA SER A 159 -15.63 -12.89 -13.39
C SER A 159 -17.06 -13.39 -13.61
N ARG A 160 -17.40 -14.58 -13.09
CA ARG A 160 -18.76 -15.13 -13.20
C ARG A 160 -19.80 -14.27 -12.49
N ALA A 161 -19.47 -13.68 -11.35
CA ALA A 161 -20.35 -12.74 -10.67
C ALA A 161 -20.59 -11.48 -11.50
N ALA A 162 -19.54 -10.89 -12.07
CA ALA A 162 -19.68 -9.71 -12.92
C ALA A 162 -20.51 -10.02 -14.19
N GLU A 163 -20.19 -11.10 -14.89
CA GLU A 163 -20.89 -11.52 -16.11
C GLU A 163 -22.37 -11.84 -15.86
N ALA A 164 -22.69 -12.48 -14.72
CA ALA A 164 -24.08 -12.74 -14.33
C ALA A 164 -24.91 -11.48 -14.08
N ALA A 165 -24.26 -10.35 -13.79
CA ALA A 165 -24.89 -9.03 -13.63
C ALA A 165 -24.81 -8.17 -14.91
N GLY A 166 -24.38 -8.74 -16.04
CA GLY A 166 -24.36 -8.08 -17.34
C GLY A 166 -23.01 -7.48 -17.74
N ALA A 167 -21.93 -7.74 -17.02
CA ALA A 167 -20.60 -7.33 -17.46
C ALA A 167 -20.16 -8.09 -18.73
N PRO A 168 -19.36 -7.47 -19.62
CA PRO A 168 -18.88 -8.14 -20.82
C PRO A 168 -18.01 -9.36 -20.51
N LYS A 169 -18.06 -10.37 -21.39
CA LYS A 169 -17.22 -11.56 -21.24
C LYS A 169 -15.74 -11.20 -21.29
N GLY A 170 -14.96 -11.73 -20.35
CA GLY A 170 -13.52 -11.46 -20.28
C GLY A 170 -13.15 -10.13 -19.61
N ILE A 171 -14.11 -9.44 -18.98
CA ILE A 171 -13.87 -8.24 -18.17
C ILE A 171 -12.89 -8.50 -17.01
N ILE A 172 -12.90 -9.72 -16.47
CA ILE A 172 -11.94 -10.22 -15.48
C ILE A 172 -11.36 -11.53 -16.00
N SER A 173 -10.03 -11.61 -16.06
CA SER A 173 -9.30 -12.80 -16.48
C SER A 173 -8.03 -13.03 -15.66
N CYS A 174 -7.44 -14.22 -15.75
CA CYS A 174 -6.24 -14.60 -15.02
C CYS A 174 -5.40 -15.57 -15.85
N VAL A 175 -4.08 -15.34 -15.91
CA VAL A 175 -3.14 -16.27 -16.55
C VAL A 175 -3.18 -17.61 -15.83
N THR A 176 -3.46 -18.69 -16.55
CA THR A 176 -3.59 -20.02 -15.95
C THR A 176 -2.25 -20.72 -15.79
N THR A 177 -1.27 -20.39 -16.65
CA THR A 177 0.08 -20.97 -16.62
C THR A 177 1.12 -19.87 -16.41
N PRO A 178 1.29 -19.34 -15.19
CA PRO A 178 2.16 -18.19 -14.97
C PRO A 178 3.62 -18.55 -15.23
N THR A 179 4.26 -17.75 -16.09
CA THR A 179 5.70 -17.74 -16.31
C THR A 179 6.21 -16.30 -16.24
N MET A 180 7.53 -16.13 -16.12
CA MET A 180 8.12 -14.80 -16.28
C MET A 180 7.84 -14.23 -17.68
N ALA A 181 7.86 -15.08 -18.71
CA ALA A 181 7.60 -14.69 -20.09
C ALA A 181 6.15 -14.19 -20.27
N SER A 182 5.14 -14.88 -19.73
CA SER A 182 3.74 -14.43 -19.82
C SER A 182 3.50 -13.12 -19.08
N THR A 183 4.14 -12.95 -17.91
CA THR A 183 4.05 -11.70 -17.14
C THR A 183 4.70 -10.55 -17.90
N ASN A 184 5.90 -10.78 -18.47
CA ASN A 184 6.60 -9.80 -19.29
C ASN A 184 5.82 -9.43 -20.55
N GLU A 185 5.18 -10.40 -21.21
CA GLU A 185 4.32 -10.15 -22.36
C GLU A 185 3.16 -9.22 -21.99
N LEU A 186 2.46 -9.49 -20.88
CA LEU A 186 1.37 -8.63 -20.41
C LEU A 186 1.85 -7.22 -20.04
N MET A 187 3.02 -7.08 -19.40
CA MET A 187 3.57 -5.78 -19.03
C MET A 187 3.84 -4.89 -20.25
N HIS A 188 4.21 -5.47 -21.40
CA HIS A 188 4.55 -4.74 -22.62
C HIS A 188 3.42 -4.73 -23.66
N ALA A 189 2.35 -5.48 -23.44
CA ALA A 189 1.20 -5.56 -24.34
C ALA A 189 0.62 -4.16 -24.64
N THR A 190 0.29 -3.88 -25.89
CA THR A 190 -0.26 -2.57 -26.30
C THR A 190 -1.66 -2.33 -25.72
N GLU A 191 -2.38 -3.44 -25.49
CA GLU A 191 -3.71 -3.53 -24.91
C GLU A 191 -3.74 -3.06 -23.45
N VAL A 192 -2.71 -3.42 -22.66
CA VAL A 192 -2.58 -3.02 -21.25
C VAL A 192 -2.23 -1.53 -21.16
N LYS A 193 -3.00 -0.79 -20.36
CA LYS A 193 -2.88 0.67 -20.19
C LYS A 193 -2.30 1.08 -18.84
N LEU A 194 -2.47 0.25 -17.82
CA LEU A 194 -1.98 0.50 -16.47
C LEU A 194 -1.59 -0.81 -15.80
N ILE A 195 -0.48 -0.81 -15.06
CA ILE A 195 -0.02 -1.96 -14.27
C ILE A 195 -0.20 -1.65 -12.79
N ILE A 196 -0.89 -2.51 -12.04
CA ILE A 196 -0.92 -2.47 -10.57
C ILE A 196 0.00 -3.60 -10.05
N ALA A 197 1.20 -3.22 -9.65
CA ALA A 197 2.27 -4.14 -9.26
C ALA A 197 2.31 -4.34 -7.73
N THR A 198 1.60 -5.37 -7.25
CA THR A 198 1.65 -5.80 -5.84
C THR A 198 2.55 -7.02 -5.72
N GLY A 199 3.82 -6.80 -5.42
CA GLY A 199 4.82 -7.85 -5.33
C GLY A 199 6.14 -7.32 -4.78
N GLY A 200 7.17 -8.17 -4.77
CA GLY A 200 8.49 -7.76 -4.27
C GLY A 200 9.17 -6.70 -5.14
N PRO A 201 10.26 -6.07 -4.65
CA PRO A 201 10.93 -4.94 -5.31
C PRO A 201 11.33 -5.20 -6.77
N GLY A 202 11.77 -6.43 -7.10
CA GLY A 202 12.14 -6.79 -8.47
C GLY A 202 10.96 -6.73 -9.45
N MET A 203 9.77 -7.14 -9.01
CA MET A 203 8.56 -7.11 -9.85
C MET A 203 8.03 -5.68 -10.03
N VAL A 204 8.11 -4.86 -8.97
CA VAL A 204 7.73 -3.45 -9.03
C VAL A 204 8.67 -2.68 -9.97
N LYS A 205 9.99 -2.91 -9.88
CA LYS A 205 10.96 -2.34 -10.81
C LYS A 205 10.70 -2.75 -12.25
N ALA A 206 10.34 -4.02 -12.49
CA ALA A 206 9.97 -4.49 -13.84
C ALA A 206 8.73 -3.77 -14.38
N ALA A 207 7.70 -3.56 -13.55
CA ALA A 207 6.51 -2.80 -13.93
C ALA A 207 6.85 -1.35 -14.32
N TYR A 208 7.65 -0.64 -13.51
CA TYR A 208 8.09 0.73 -13.85
C TYR A 208 9.06 0.80 -15.04
N SER A 209 9.70 -0.30 -15.41
CA SER A 209 10.60 -0.38 -16.57
C SER A 209 9.88 -0.81 -17.86
N SER A 210 8.59 -1.11 -17.80
CA SER A 210 7.82 -1.66 -18.92
C SER A 210 7.47 -0.66 -20.03
N GLY A 211 7.69 0.64 -19.78
CA GLY A 211 7.20 1.71 -20.65
C GLY A 211 5.70 2.01 -20.49
N LYS A 212 5.02 1.38 -19.53
CA LYS A 212 3.62 1.66 -19.17
C LYS A 212 3.53 2.46 -17.87
N PRO A 213 2.47 3.28 -17.70
CA PRO A 213 2.08 3.74 -16.38
C PRO A 213 1.94 2.56 -15.41
N ALA A 214 2.53 2.69 -14.23
CA ALA A 214 2.50 1.66 -13.20
C ALA A 214 2.21 2.28 -11.83
N ILE A 215 1.48 1.53 -11.01
CA ILE A 215 1.26 1.77 -9.59
C ILE A 215 1.89 0.60 -8.85
N GLY A 216 3.06 0.84 -8.26
CA GLY A 216 3.80 -0.14 -7.48
C GLY A 216 3.65 0.04 -5.98
N VAL A 217 4.00 -1.01 -5.26
CA VAL A 217 4.14 -1.01 -3.79
C VAL A 217 5.61 -1.11 -3.39
N GLY A 218 5.91 -0.99 -2.10
CA GLY A 218 7.24 -1.25 -1.55
C GLY A 218 7.21 -2.39 -0.52
N ALA A 219 8.39 -2.80 -0.05
CA ALA A 219 8.50 -3.67 1.12
C ALA A 219 8.06 -2.90 2.39
N GLY A 220 7.48 -3.59 3.36
CA GLY A 220 7.05 -2.98 4.62
C GLY A 220 7.98 -3.36 5.76
N ASN A 221 8.66 -2.38 6.37
CA ASN A 221 9.48 -2.60 7.56
C ASN A 221 9.02 -1.73 8.74
N SER A 222 7.76 -1.93 9.16
CA SER A 222 7.08 -0.99 10.04
C SER A 222 7.62 -0.99 11.49
N PRO A 223 8.20 0.11 12.00
CA PRO A 223 8.46 0.26 13.42
C PRO A 223 7.18 0.66 14.17
N ALA A 224 7.03 0.12 15.39
CA ALA A 224 5.99 0.47 16.34
C ALA A 224 6.62 1.11 17.58
N TYR A 225 6.51 2.44 17.69
CA TYR A 225 7.04 3.18 18.84
C TYR A 225 5.99 3.28 19.95
N ILE A 226 6.32 2.77 21.15
CA ILE A 226 5.51 2.91 22.36
C ILE A 226 6.14 4.00 23.22
N GLU A 227 5.61 5.22 23.08
CA GLU A 227 6.08 6.39 23.84
C GLU A 227 5.62 6.31 25.30
N LYS A 228 6.37 6.93 26.22
CA LYS A 228 6.14 6.83 27.68
C LYS A 228 4.74 7.19 28.18
N THR A 229 3.95 7.99 27.46
CA THR A 229 2.56 8.33 27.85
C THR A 229 1.52 7.31 27.37
N ALA A 230 1.92 6.34 26.53
CA ALA A 230 1.01 5.36 25.98
C ALA A 230 0.38 4.45 27.04
N ASP A 231 -0.85 4.01 26.80
CA ASP A 231 -1.38 2.84 27.48
C ASP A 231 -0.64 1.60 26.95
N VAL A 232 0.31 1.11 27.72
CA VAL A 232 1.15 -0.04 27.35
C VAL A 232 0.32 -1.29 27.08
N LYS A 233 -0.76 -1.52 27.83
CA LYS A 233 -1.61 -2.70 27.67
C LYS A 233 -2.37 -2.64 26.35
N GLU A 234 -2.95 -1.50 26.03
CA GLU A 234 -3.63 -1.31 24.76
C GLU A 234 -2.64 -1.36 23.58
N ALA A 235 -1.49 -0.70 23.70
CA ALA A 235 -0.45 -0.71 22.67
C ALA A 235 0.00 -2.13 22.31
N ILE A 236 0.30 -2.95 23.31
CA ILE A 236 0.71 -4.35 23.09
C ILE A 236 -0.42 -5.19 22.51
N SER A 237 -1.67 -4.97 22.95
CA SER A 237 -2.84 -5.66 22.39
C SER A 237 -3.00 -5.37 20.90
N GLN A 238 -2.86 -4.11 20.49
CA GLN A 238 -2.93 -3.66 19.10
C GLN A 238 -1.78 -4.25 18.25
N ILE A 239 -0.55 -4.18 18.75
CA ILE A 239 0.63 -4.71 18.06
C ILE A 239 0.52 -6.23 17.87
N ILE A 240 0.12 -6.99 18.91
CA ILE A 240 -0.03 -8.45 18.79
C ILE A 240 -1.19 -8.79 17.85
N ALA A 241 -2.33 -8.09 17.95
CA ALA A 241 -3.48 -8.32 17.07
C ALA A 241 -3.12 -8.08 15.61
N SER A 242 -2.34 -7.04 15.30
CA SER A 242 -1.84 -6.80 13.94
C SER A 242 -0.78 -7.82 13.52
N LYS A 243 0.26 -8.04 14.34
CA LYS A 243 1.38 -8.91 13.98
C LYS A 243 0.97 -10.35 13.76
N THR A 244 -0.03 -10.82 14.52
CA THR A 244 -0.51 -12.21 14.44
C THR A 244 -1.64 -12.40 13.44
N PHE A 245 -2.18 -11.31 12.87
CA PHE A 245 -3.17 -11.36 11.81
C PHE A 245 -2.59 -12.00 10.55
N ASP A 246 -3.18 -13.12 10.17
CA ASP A 246 -2.72 -14.02 9.12
C ASP A 246 -1.23 -14.37 9.24
N ASN A 247 -0.74 -14.52 10.48
CA ASN A 247 0.65 -14.75 10.85
C ASN A 247 1.64 -13.71 10.27
N GLY A 248 1.24 -12.43 10.19
CA GLY A 248 2.15 -11.34 9.82
C GLY A 248 2.44 -11.27 8.31
N THR A 249 1.52 -11.73 7.47
CA THR A 249 1.66 -11.71 6.00
C THR A 249 1.32 -10.36 5.35
N ILE A 250 0.73 -9.43 6.10
CA ILE A 250 0.45 -8.06 5.65
C ILE A 250 1.73 -7.22 5.80
N CYS A 251 2.12 -6.52 4.74
CA CYS A 251 3.34 -5.69 4.70
C CYS A 251 3.31 -4.53 5.71
N ALA A 252 2.12 -4.00 6.04
CA ALA A 252 1.96 -2.97 7.07
C ALA A 252 2.10 -3.51 8.52
N SER A 253 2.25 -4.84 8.71
CA SER A 253 2.46 -5.41 10.04
C SER A 253 3.78 -4.95 10.67
N GLU A 254 3.78 -4.84 11.99
CA GLU A 254 4.91 -4.43 12.79
C GLU A 254 6.10 -5.36 12.56
N GLN A 255 7.27 -4.79 12.39
CA GLN A 255 8.53 -5.51 12.28
C GLN A 255 9.41 -5.31 13.53
N SER A 256 9.19 -4.23 14.26
CA SER A 256 9.91 -3.92 15.49
C SER A 256 9.01 -3.20 16.50
N ILE A 257 9.27 -3.44 17.77
CA ILE A 257 8.77 -2.63 18.89
C ILE A 257 9.93 -1.76 19.37
N ILE A 258 9.68 -0.48 19.55
CA ILE A 258 10.60 0.50 20.14
C ILE A 258 9.94 1.01 21.41
N CYS A 259 10.64 0.96 22.54
CA CYS A 259 10.18 1.54 23.79
C CYS A 259 11.28 2.39 24.44
N GLU A 260 10.91 3.26 25.36
CA GLU A 260 11.86 4.05 26.13
C GLU A 260 12.40 3.25 27.33
N GLU A 261 13.59 3.58 27.83
CA GLU A 261 14.13 3.03 29.09
C GLU A 261 13.13 3.21 30.25
N SER A 262 12.38 4.31 30.24
CA SER A 262 11.38 4.66 31.26
C SER A 262 10.17 3.72 31.30
N ASN A 263 9.79 3.11 30.17
CA ASN A 263 8.61 2.22 30.07
C ASN A 263 8.97 0.77 29.70
N GLU A 264 10.25 0.44 29.47
CA GLU A 264 10.72 -0.87 29.05
C GLU A 264 10.21 -2.02 29.94
N ALA A 265 10.32 -1.88 31.26
CA ALA A 265 9.93 -2.93 32.19
C ALA A 265 8.43 -3.28 32.07
N ALA A 266 7.57 -2.26 31.92
CA ALA A 266 6.14 -2.43 31.74
C ALA A 266 5.83 -3.08 30.38
N VAL A 267 6.48 -2.60 29.31
CA VAL A 267 6.31 -3.12 27.95
C VAL A 267 6.69 -4.59 27.86
N ILE A 268 7.83 -5.00 28.44
CA ILE A 268 8.27 -6.41 28.44
C ILE A 268 7.32 -7.29 29.24
N ALA A 269 6.89 -6.83 30.42
CA ALA A 269 5.99 -7.57 31.27
C ALA A 269 4.66 -7.84 30.55
N GLU A 270 4.09 -6.80 29.92
CA GLU A 270 2.83 -6.90 29.19
C GLU A 270 2.97 -7.75 27.91
N LEU A 271 4.06 -7.58 27.15
CA LEU A 271 4.34 -8.39 25.96
C LEU A 271 4.42 -9.88 26.31
N LYS A 272 5.06 -10.24 27.43
CA LYS A 272 5.08 -11.62 27.94
C LYS A 272 3.70 -12.09 28.39
N ALA A 273 2.95 -11.25 29.10
CA ALA A 273 1.61 -11.58 29.58
C ALA A 273 0.64 -11.92 28.42
N GLN A 274 0.84 -11.28 27.26
CA GLN A 274 0.03 -11.51 26.06
C GLN A 274 0.63 -12.51 25.06
N GLY A 275 1.60 -13.31 25.48
CA GLY A 275 2.11 -14.45 24.69
C GLY A 275 3.39 -14.19 23.88
N GLY A 276 4.07 -13.07 24.11
CA GLY A 276 5.40 -12.80 23.56
C GLY A 276 6.48 -13.65 24.22
N TYR A 277 7.24 -14.41 23.43
CA TYR A 277 8.41 -15.15 23.90
C TYR A 277 9.69 -14.38 23.56
N PHE A 278 10.37 -13.88 24.59
CA PHE A 278 11.69 -13.26 24.43
C PHE A 278 12.75 -14.33 24.24
N MET A 279 13.28 -14.41 23.02
CA MET A 279 14.37 -15.29 22.66
C MET A 279 15.67 -14.84 23.32
N SER A 280 16.48 -15.80 23.74
CA SER A 280 17.90 -15.58 24.03
C SER A 280 18.67 -15.17 22.76
N GLU A 281 19.88 -14.65 22.94
CA GLU A 281 20.77 -14.30 21.82
C GLU A 281 21.01 -15.50 20.88
N LYS A 282 21.28 -16.68 21.46
CA LYS A 282 21.48 -17.93 20.69
C LYS A 282 20.23 -18.39 19.94
N GLU A 283 19.04 -18.27 20.54
CA GLU A 283 17.79 -18.59 19.85
C GLU A 283 17.51 -17.57 18.73
N THR A 284 17.80 -16.29 18.97
CA THR A 284 17.68 -15.21 18.00
C THR A 284 18.58 -15.46 16.79
N GLU A 285 19.85 -15.81 16.98
CA GLU A 285 20.78 -16.17 15.91
C GLU A 285 20.27 -17.33 15.06
N LYS A 286 19.78 -18.40 15.70
CA LYS A 286 19.20 -19.56 15.01
C LYS A 286 17.98 -19.19 14.17
N VAL A 287 17.07 -18.39 14.72
CA VAL A 287 15.90 -17.90 13.98
C VAL A 287 16.33 -17.02 12.82
N CYS A 288 17.24 -16.06 13.02
CA CYS A 288 17.77 -15.22 11.95
C CYS A 288 18.39 -16.04 10.81
N GLY A 289 19.19 -17.06 11.14
CA GLY A 289 19.80 -17.96 10.13
C GLY A 289 18.79 -18.76 9.31
N LEU A 290 17.57 -18.98 9.82
CA LEU A 290 16.46 -19.57 9.07
C LEU A 290 15.72 -18.57 8.20
N LEU A 291 15.45 -17.38 8.75
CA LEU A 291 14.63 -16.36 8.08
C LEU A 291 15.38 -15.72 6.92
N PHE A 292 16.69 -15.48 7.06
CA PHE A 292 17.50 -14.74 6.08
C PHE A 292 18.55 -15.67 5.45
N LYS A 293 18.29 -16.13 4.23
CA LYS A 293 19.12 -17.15 3.57
C LYS A 293 20.41 -16.56 2.97
N GLY A 294 21.52 -17.26 3.18
CA GLY A 294 22.75 -17.11 2.41
C GLY A 294 23.41 -15.72 2.52
N GLY A 295 23.26 -15.05 3.66
CA GLY A 295 23.77 -13.69 3.87
C GLY A 295 22.95 -12.59 3.16
N SER A 296 21.86 -12.95 2.47
CA SER A 296 20.91 -11.97 1.94
C SER A 296 19.91 -11.55 3.01
N HIS A 297 19.43 -10.31 2.94
CA HIS A 297 18.34 -9.81 3.78
C HIS A 297 16.96 -10.15 3.22
N ALA A 298 16.90 -10.99 2.18
CA ALA A 298 15.65 -11.44 1.59
C ALA A 298 15.02 -12.54 2.45
N MET A 299 13.73 -12.39 2.71
CA MET A 299 12.98 -13.34 3.54
C MET A 299 12.87 -14.72 2.86
N ASN A 300 13.20 -15.77 3.60
CA ASN A 300 13.05 -17.15 3.18
C ASN A 300 11.56 -17.54 3.11
N ALA A 301 11.04 -17.65 1.88
CA ALA A 301 9.63 -17.96 1.62
C ALA A 301 9.04 -19.17 2.39
N LYS A 302 9.87 -20.13 2.85
CA LYS A 302 9.40 -21.27 3.67
C LYS A 302 8.81 -20.84 5.02
N PHE A 303 9.28 -19.73 5.58
CA PHE A 303 8.90 -19.25 6.91
C PHE A 303 7.94 -18.05 6.91
N VAL A 304 7.54 -17.59 5.72
CA VAL A 304 6.51 -16.56 5.56
C VAL A 304 5.18 -17.08 6.10
N GLY A 305 4.47 -16.25 6.89
CA GLY A 305 3.15 -16.58 7.41
C GLY A 305 3.10 -17.82 8.30
N ARG A 306 4.21 -18.18 8.96
CA ARG A 306 4.29 -19.32 9.88
C ARG A 306 4.08 -18.87 11.32
N THR A 307 3.54 -19.79 12.13
CA THR A 307 3.36 -19.61 13.58
C THR A 307 4.71 -19.63 14.31
N PRO A 308 4.81 -19.05 15.52
CA PRO A 308 6.07 -19.03 16.27
C PRO A 308 6.57 -20.44 16.63
N GLN A 309 5.66 -21.40 16.86
CA GLN A 309 6.02 -22.79 17.17
C GLN A 309 6.78 -23.45 16.01
N VAL A 310 6.26 -23.34 14.79
CA VAL A 310 6.90 -23.86 13.56
C VAL A 310 8.28 -23.26 13.34
N ILE A 311 8.45 -21.96 13.61
CA ILE A 311 9.73 -21.27 13.47
C ILE A 311 10.73 -21.75 14.53
N ALA A 312 10.30 -21.82 15.80
CA ALA A 312 11.13 -22.29 16.90
C ALA A 312 11.59 -23.74 16.70
N GLU A 313 10.67 -24.64 16.32
CA GLU A 313 10.96 -26.04 16.07
C GLU A 313 11.98 -26.19 14.94
N ALA A 314 11.81 -25.46 13.83
CA ALA A 314 12.77 -25.44 12.74
C ALA A 314 14.13 -24.87 13.17
N ALA A 315 14.16 -23.98 14.16
CA ALA A 315 15.39 -23.43 14.76
C ALA A 315 16.01 -24.36 15.80
N GLY A 316 15.38 -25.51 16.10
CA GLY A 316 15.89 -26.51 17.03
C GLY A 316 15.66 -26.15 18.51
N PHE A 317 14.57 -25.44 18.82
CA PHE A 317 14.08 -25.25 20.19
C PHE A 317 12.55 -25.27 20.24
N THR A 318 11.98 -25.29 21.44
CA THR A 318 10.52 -25.32 21.62
C THR A 318 10.07 -24.12 22.45
N VAL A 319 8.91 -23.56 22.10
CA VAL A 319 8.24 -22.51 22.86
C VAL A 319 6.88 -23.00 23.35
N PRO A 320 6.30 -22.39 24.41
CA PRO A 320 4.95 -22.72 24.85
C PRO A 320 3.92 -22.66 23.72
N HIS A 321 2.90 -23.53 23.77
CA HIS A 321 1.81 -23.52 22.79
C HIS A 321 1.00 -22.21 22.80
N THR A 322 1.03 -21.47 23.91
CA THR A 322 0.40 -20.16 24.07
C THR A 322 1.21 -19.01 23.45
N THR A 323 2.43 -19.27 22.96
CA THR A 323 3.25 -18.23 22.33
C THR A 323 2.59 -17.74 21.05
N THR A 324 2.44 -16.43 20.93
CA THR A 324 1.82 -15.74 19.80
C THR A 324 2.86 -15.08 18.89
N VAL A 325 3.94 -14.56 19.47
CA VAL A 325 5.06 -13.93 18.75
C VAL A 325 6.42 -14.29 19.37
N LEU A 326 7.45 -14.41 18.55
CA LEU A 326 8.84 -14.48 18.99
C LEU A 326 9.45 -13.08 18.97
N VAL A 327 10.20 -12.73 20.01
CA VAL A 327 10.75 -11.39 20.21
C VAL A 327 12.25 -11.49 20.41
N GLY A 328 13.04 -10.83 19.57
CA GLY A 328 14.50 -10.77 19.69
C GLY A 328 15.00 -9.35 19.90
N ARG A 329 15.88 -9.13 20.88
CA ARG A 329 16.48 -7.82 21.12
C ARG A 329 17.46 -7.45 20.02
N GLN A 330 17.53 -6.18 19.67
CA GLN A 330 18.46 -5.64 18.67
C GLN A 330 19.08 -4.35 19.21
N ASN A 331 20.33 -4.08 18.81
CA ASN A 331 21.10 -2.91 19.26
C ASN A 331 21.41 -1.94 18.11
N GLY A 332 20.82 -2.16 16.93
CA GLY A 332 20.99 -1.32 15.76
C GLY A 332 20.24 -1.84 14.52
N VAL A 333 20.61 -1.31 13.36
CA VAL A 333 20.02 -1.63 12.05
C VAL A 333 21.09 -2.18 11.11
N GLY A 334 20.71 -3.06 10.18
CA GLY A 334 21.59 -3.58 9.13
C GLY A 334 22.11 -5.00 9.39
N ALA A 335 23.19 -5.39 8.71
CA ALA A 335 23.61 -6.79 8.62
C ALA A 335 23.97 -7.45 9.97
N GLY A 336 24.51 -6.69 10.92
CA GLY A 336 24.76 -7.16 12.28
C GLY A 336 23.50 -7.30 13.15
N ASN A 337 22.36 -6.80 12.67
CA ASN A 337 21.07 -6.80 13.35
C ASN A 337 19.97 -7.34 12.40
N PRO A 338 19.95 -8.64 12.06
CA PRO A 338 19.09 -9.14 10.99
C PRO A 338 17.58 -8.97 11.25
N LEU A 339 17.14 -8.91 12.52
CA LEU A 339 15.73 -8.65 12.80
C LEU A 339 15.30 -7.20 12.48
N SER A 340 16.24 -6.31 12.11
CA SER A 340 15.95 -4.97 11.60
C SER A 340 15.34 -4.94 10.19
N PHE A 341 15.28 -6.06 9.47
CA PHE A 341 14.65 -6.19 8.15
C PHE A 341 13.22 -6.75 8.22
N GLU A 342 12.50 -6.73 7.09
CA GLU A 342 11.15 -7.29 6.97
C GLU A 342 11.15 -8.83 7.15
N LYS A 343 10.24 -9.35 7.98
CA LYS A 343 10.19 -10.78 8.37
C LYS A 343 8.93 -11.52 7.89
N LEU A 344 7.86 -10.80 7.50
CA LEU A 344 6.57 -11.34 7.02
C LEU A 344 6.08 -12.61 7.77
N THR A 345 6.24 -12.60 9.09
CA THR A 345 6.00 -13.76 9.97
C THR A 345 5.77 -13.29 11.41
N THR A 346 5.54 -14.19 12.36
CA THR A 346 5.27 -13.87 13.79
C THR A 346 6.53 -13.57 14.61
N VAL A 347 7.53 -12.90 14.02
CA VAL A 347 8.80 -12.54 14.69
C VAL A 347 8.92 -11.01 14.70
N LEU A 348 9.29 -10.45 15.86
CA LEU A 348 9.49 -9.02 16.10
C LEU A 348 10.91 -8.75 16.62
N ALA A 349 11.50 -7.65 16.16
CA ALA A 349 12.62 -7.04 16.86
C ALA A 349 12.12 -6.23 18.07
N PHE A 350 12.94 -6.10 19.10
CA PHE A 350 12.69 -5.25 20.26
C PHE A 350 13.87 -4.32 20.51
N TYR A 351 13.60 -3.03 20.60
CA TYR A 351 14.58 -1.98 20.83
C TYR A 351 14.20 -1.18 22.08
N THR A 352 15.23 -0.81 22.84
CA THR A 352 15.12 0.13 23.96
C THR A 352 15.92 1.37 23.59
N VAL A 353 15.31 2.54 23.73
CA VAL A 353 15.92 3.85 23.46
C VAL A 353 15.78 4.76 24.68
N LYS A 354 16.60 5.80 24.78
CA LYS A 354 16.60 6.71 25.94
C LYS A 354 15.35 7.59 25.99
N ASP A 355 14.96 8.10 24.82
CA ASP A 355 13.89 9.08 24.66
C ASP A 355 13.28 9.04 23.25
N TRP A 356 12.33 9.95 23.02
CA TRP A 356 11.63 10.07 21.74
C TRP A 356 12.53 10.55 20.58
N GLU A 357 13.63 11.24 20.85
CA GLU A 357 14.56 11.72 19.81
C GLU A 357 15.35 10.53 19.25
N GLU A 358 15.83 9.65 20.12
CA GLU A 358 16.47 8.40 19.71
C GLU A 358 15.46 7.44 19.06
N ALA A 359 14.22 7.36 19.57
CA ALA A 359 13.14 6.62 18.89
C ALA A 359 12.88 7.14 17.47
N CYS A 360 12.93 8.47 17.31
CA CYS A 360 12.76 9.15 16.04
C CYS A 360 13.87 8.76 15.05
N GLN A 361 15.14 8.82 15.45
CA GLN A 361 16.27 8.44 14.60
C GLN A 361 16.23 6.95 14.24
N LEU A 362 16.03 6.07 15.22
CA LEU A 362 15.94 4.63 14.99
C LEU A 362 14.78 4.27 14.06
N SER A 363 13.64 4.96 14.16
CA SER A 363 12.51 4.77 13.24
C SER A 363 12.89 5.13 11.81
N ILE A 364 13.65 6.21 11.59
CA ILE A 364 14.13 6.61 10.25
C ILE A 364 15.07 5.54 9.69
N ASP A 365 15.99 5.03 10.51
CA ASP A 365 16.96 4.01 10.10
C ASP A 365 16.27 2.69 9.73
N LEU A 366 15.30 2.25 10.54
CA LEU A 366 14.48 1.06 10.26
C LEU A 366 13.63 1.24 8.99
N LEU A 367 13.06 2.43 8.80
CA LEU A 367 12.28 2.77 7.62
C LEU A 367 13.12 2.74 6.34
N GLN A 368 14.45 2.86 6.38
CA GLN A 368 15.25 2.67 5.16
C GLN A 368 15.06 1.28 4.53
N ASN A 369 14.71 0.27 5.33
CA ASN A 369 14.40 -1.08 4.85
C ASN A 369 12.91 -1.27 4.45
N GLY A 370 12.10 -0.21 4.52
CA GLY A 370 10.65 -0.24 4.23
C GLY A 370 10.11 1.15 3.87
N ILE A 371 10.91 1.91 3.12
CA ILE A 371 10.76 3.37 3.03
C ILE A 371 9.46 3.74 2.34
N GLY A 372 8.80 4.76 2.88
CA GLY A 372 7.52 5.24 2.37
C GLY A 372 6.32 4.34 2.68
N HIS A 373 6.48 3.20 3.36
CA HIS A 373 5.37 2.26 3.55
C HIS A 373 4.47 2.59 4.76
N THR A 374 4.90 2.23 5.97
CA THR A 374 4.08 2.35 7.19
C THR A 374 4.95 2.43 8.45
N MET A 375 4.53 3.23 9.42
CA MET A 375 4.97 3.14 10.81
C MET A 375 3.78 3.29 11.75
N SER A 376 3.93 2.83 12.99
CA SER A 376 2.95 3.01 14.05
C SER A 376 3.57 3.69 15.27
N ILE A 377 2.76 4.49 15.95
CA ILE A 377 3.09 5.14 17.20
C ILE A 377 1.94 4.97 18.18
N HIS A 378 2.28 4.59 19.40
CA HIS A 378 1.36 4.53 20.53
C HIS A 378 1.75 5.64 21.51
N THR A 379 0.86 6.59 21.72
CA THR A 379 1.09 7.76 22.59
C THR A 379 -0.25 8.44 22.92
N ASN A 380 -0.31 9.08 24.08
CA ASN A 380 -1.40 10.01 24.45
C ASN A 380 -0.97 11.48 24.29
N ASP A 381 0.24 11.73 23.79
CA ASP A 381 0.80 13.05 23.56
C ASP A 381 0.66 13.45 22.08
N ARG A 382 -0.14 14.49 21.83
CA ARG A 382 -0.38 15.02 20.48
C ARG A 382 0.88 15.64 19.87
N ASP A 383 1.74 16.26 20.67
CA ASP A 383 2.96 16.91 20.18
C ASP A 383 3.93 15.86 19.65
N ILE A 384 3.98 14.69 20.30
CA ILE A 384 4.74 13.54 19.80
C ILE A 384 4.18 13.07 18.46
N VAL A 385 2.85 13.00 18.28
CA VAL A 385 2.25 12.65 16.99
C VAL A 385 2.71 13.62 15.89
N LEU A 386 2.71 14.94 16.16
CA LEU A 386 3.17 15.95 15.21
C LEU A 386 4.67 15.78 14.88
N LYS A 387 5.53 15.54 15.89
CA LYS A 387 6.96 15.29 15.69
C LYS A 387 7.24 14.03 14.85
N PHE A 388 6.39 13.02 14.96
CA PHE A 388 6.51 11.79 14.18
C PHE A 388 5.82 11.87 12.81
N ALA A 389 4.92 12.81 12.56
CA ALA A 389 4.25 12.99 11.26
C ALA A 389 5.21 13.28 10.08
N ALA A 390 6.43 13.77 10.38
CA ALA A 390 7.47 14.06 9.39
C ALA A 390 8.26 12.83 8.88
N LYS A 391 8.00 11.63 9.41
CA LYS A 391 8.80 10.43 9.10
C LYS A 391 8.57 9.96 7.66
N PRO A 392 9.55 9.30 7.01
CA PRO A 392 9.44 8.87 5.62
C PRO A 392 8.57 7.62 5.46
N ALA A 393 7.30 7.72 5.84
CA ALA A 393 6.28 6.70 5.72
C ALA A 393 4.98 7.34 5.20
N SER A 394 4.33 6.71 4.22
CA SER A 394 3.06 7.24 3.67
C SER A 394 1.88 7.03 4.63
N ARG A 395 2.04 6.15 5.62
CA ARG A 395 1.01 5.83 6.63
C ARG A 395 1.67 5.85 7.99
N ILE A 396 1.28 6.82 8.82
CA ILE A 396 1.74 6.96 10.20
C ILE A 396 0.52 6.72 11.08
N LEU A 397 0.49 5.56 11.73
CA LEU A 397 -0.69 5.05 12.41
C LEU A 397 -0.59 5.35 13.90
N VAL A 398 -1.61 5.98 14.48
CA VAL A 398 -1.62 6.36 15.89
C VAL A 398 -2.57 5.43 16.65
N ASN A 399 -2.08 4.79 17.71
CA ASN A 399 -2.88 3.96 18.63
C ASN A 399 -3.70 2.84 17.96
N THR A 400 -3.18 2.23 16.89
CA THR A 400 -3.82 1.10 16.20
C THR A 400 -2.79 0.15 15.61
N GLY A 401 -3.16 -1.12 15.43
CA GLY A 401 -2.30 -2.11 14.80
C GLY A 401 -2.03 -1.83 13.31
N GLY A 402 -0.79 -2.08 12.88
CA GLY A 402 -0.28 -1.75 11.55
C GLY A 402 -1.01 -2.43 10.39
N SER A 403 -1.34 -3.71 10.52
CA SER A 403 -1.96 -4.49 9.44
C SER A 403 -3.35 -3.97 9.09
N GLN A 404 -4.22 -3.84 10.09
CA GLN A 404 -5.59 -3.34 9.93
C GLN A 404 -5.58 -1.83 9.67
N GLY A 405 -4.72 -1.09 10.37
CA GLY A 405 -4.66 0.36 10.25
C GLY A 405 -4.12 0.82 8.90
N GLY A 406 -3.05 0.20 8.40
CA GLY A 406 -2.44 0.56 7.11
C GLY A 406 -3.29 0.15 5.91
N THR A 407 -4.09 -0.92 6.04
CA THR A 407 -5.04 -1.35 5.00
C THR A 407 -6.37 -0.61 5.02
N GLY A 408 -6.58 0.32 5.97
CA GLY A 408 -7.83 1.09 6.09
C GLY A 408 -8.97 0.36 6.82
N ILE A 409 -8.73 -0.83 7.35
CA ILE A 409 -9.78 -1.62 8.03
C ILE A 409 -10.15 -1.03 9.39
N SER A 410 -9.18 -0.48 10.12
CA SER A 410 -9.37 0.11 11.46
C SER A 410 -9.14 1.61 11.53
N THR A 411 -8.94 2.28 10.38
CA THR A 411 -8.66 3.72 10.30
C THR A 411 -9.54 4.37 9.24
N GLY A 412 -9.49 5.70 9.13
CA GLY A 412 -10.14 6.44 8.05
C GLY A 412 -9.38 6.44 6.72
N LEU A 413 -8.37 5.57 6.55
CA LEU A 413 -7.70 5.40 5.25
C LEU A 413 -8.57 4.55 4.32
N PRO A 414 -8.54 4.78 2.99
CA PRO A 414 -9.26 3.94 2.05
C PRO A 414 -8.89 2.45 2.19
N ILE A 415 -9.89 1.57 2.12
CA ILE A 415 -9.63 0.12 2.22
C ILE A 415 -8.81 -0.34 1.01
N SER A 416 -7.62 -0.90 1.25
CA SER A 416 -6.76 -1.30 0.15
C SER A 416 -5.81 -2.45 0.47
N PHE A 417 -5.60 -3.31 -0.53
CA PHE A 417 -4.56 -4.34 -0.55
C PHE A 417 -3.46 -3.99 -1.56
N THR A 418 -3.35 -2.72 -1.96
CA THR A 418 -2.23 -2.15 -2.72
C THR A 418 -1.84 -0.82 -2.09
N LEU A 419 -0.77 -0.86 -1.32
CA LEU A 419 -0.32 0.25 -0.49
C LEU A 419 0.85 0.95 -1.17
N GLY A 420 0.60 2.11 -1.79
CA GLY A 420 1.65 2.90 -2.44
C GLY A 420 2.68 3.42 -1.44
N CYS A 421 3.95 3.49 -1.82
CA CYS A 421 5.04 3.95 -0.95
C CYS A 421 5.57 5.35 -1.31
N GLY A 422 4.91 6.03 -2.25
CA GLY A 422 5.35 7.32 -2.77
C GLY A 422 6.72 7.24 -3.45
N THR A 423 7.24 8.41 -3.80
CA THR A 423 8.53 8.54 -4.51
C THR A 423 9.69 7.99 -3.69
N PHE A 424 9.61 8.02 -2.35
CA PHE A 424 10.59 7.42 -1.45
C PHE A 424 10.82 5.93 -1.77
N GLY A 425 9.73 5.18 -1.95
CA GLY A 425 9.77 3.75 -2.27
C GLY A 425 9.80 3.44 -3.77
N GLY A 426 10.00 4.44 -4.63
CA GLY A 426 9.96 4.28 -6.09
C GLY A 426 8.56 4.01 -6.64
N SER A 427 7.51 4.42 -5.94
CA SER A 427 6.11 4.35 -6.39
C SER A 427 5.61 5.71 -6.89
N SER A 428 4.63 5.67 -7.80
CA SER A 428 3.95 6.84 -8.35
C SER A 428 2.87 7.40 -7.41
N VAL A 429 2.47 6.63 -6.39
CA VAL A 429 1.45 7.03 -5.40
C VAL A 429 1.90 6.65 -3.99
N SER A 430 1.58 7.48 -3.00
CA SER A 430 1.72 7.18 -1.57
C SER A 430 0.43 6.64 -0.95
N GLU A 431 -0.70 6.83 -1.64
CA GLU A 431 -2.04 6.54 -1.13
C GLU A 431 -2.35 5.04 -1.07
N ASN A 432 -3.42 4.72 -0.34
CA ASN A 432 -4.12 3.46 -0.50
C ASN A 432 -4.83 3.49 -1.85
N VAL A 433 -4.47 2.58 -2.76
CA VAL A 433 -5.04 2.55 -4.11
C VAL A 433 -6.54 2.27 -4.01
N SER A 434 -7.32 2.98 -4.82
CA SER A 434 -8.79 3.04 -4.85
C SER A 434 -9.27 3.36 -6.29
N PRO A 435 -10.58 3.34 -6.59
CA PRO A 435 -11.09 3.55 -7.95
C PRO A 435 -10.58 4.82 -8.66
N LYS A 436 -10.43 5.93 -7.92
CA LYS A 436 -9.89 7.20 -8.47
C LYS A 436 -8.54 7.08 -9.17
N HIS A 437 -7.71 6.12 -8.74
CA HIS A 437 -6.37 5.90 -9.31
C HIS A 437 -6.41 5.18 -10.66
N LEU A 438 -7.59 4.68 -11.05
CA LEU A 438 -7.85 3.92 -12.28
C LEU A 438 -8.74 4.72 -13.23
N LEU A 439 -8.83 6.04 -13.03
CA LEU A 439 -9.55 6.97 -13.87
C LEU A 439 -8.59 8.04 -14.40
N ASN A 440 -8.77 8.41 -15.67
CA ASN A 440 -8.31 9.68 -16.18
C ASN A 440 -9.40 10.73 -15.90
N ILE A 441 -8.99 11.93 -15.45
CA ILE A 441 -9.91 13.04 -15.24
C ILE A 441 -9.74 14.05 -16.37
N LYS A 442 -10.77 14.15 -17.22
CA LYS A 442 -10.84 15.16 -18.29
C LYS A 442 -11.45 16.43 -17.72
N LYS A 443 -10.66 17.50 -17.66
CA LYS A 443 -11.12 18.82 -17.21
C LYS A 443 -11.71 19.60 -18.39
N VAL A 444 -12.95 20.03 -18.25
CA VAL A 444 -13.59 20.99 -19.15
C VAL A 444 -13.61 22.33 -18.45
N ALA A 445 -13.16 23.39 -19.12
CA ALA A 445 -13.05 24.73 -18.56
C ALA A 445 -13.58 25.78 -19.56
N TYR A 446 -14.36 26.73 -19.05
CA TYR A 446 -14.85 27.88 -19.82
C TYR A 446 -13.86 29.05 -19.73
N GLY A 447 -13.76 29.83 -20.80
CA GLY A 447 -12.99 31.07 -20.79
C GLY A 447 -13.65 32.11 -19.87
N LEU A 448 -12.98 32.49 -18.78
CA LEU A 448 -13.47 33.49 -17.82
C LEU A 448 -12.94 34.91 -18.09
N LYS A 449 -11.87 35.02 -18.86
CA LYS A 449 -11.23 36.29 -19.25
C LYS A 449 -11.09 36.34 -20.76
N ASP A 450 -11.18 37.52 -21.35
CA ASP A 450 -10.94 37.71 -22.77
C ASP A 450 -9.42 37.72 -23.03
N VAL A 451 -8.95 36.72 -23.76
CA VAL A 451 -7.53 36.54 -24.10
C VAL A 451 -6.96 37.67 -24.96
N THR A 452 -7.82 38.43 -25.63
CA THR A 452 -7.41 39.54 -26.51
C THR A 452 -7.07 40.81 -25.74
N THR A 453 -7.56 40.93 -24.50
CA THR A 453 -7.38 42.12 -23.66
C THR A 453 -6.61 41.83 -22.36
N LEU A 454 -6.19 40.59 -22.12
CA LEU A 454 -5.51 40.16 -20.89
C LEU A 454 -4.41 41.12 -20.43
N VAL A 455 -3.49 41.48 -21.32
CA VAL A 455 -2.33 42.32 -20.96
C VAL A 455 -2.76 43.75 -20.65
N THR A 456 -3.71 44.29 -21.41
CA THR A 456 -4.16 45.68 -21.25
C THR A 456 -5.08 45.87 -20.05
N GLU A 457 -5.83 44.83 -19.67
CA GLU A 457 -6.82 44.89 -18.58
C GLU A 457 -6.27 44.34 -17.25
N ASP A 458 -5.15 43.62 -17.26
CA ASP A 458 -4.51 43.17 -16.04
C ASP A 458 -3.67 44.28 -15.39
N SER A 459 -4.33 45.10 -14.57
CA SER A 459 -3.69 46.16 -13.79
C SER A 459 -2.58 45.67 -12.85
N SER A 460 -2.49 44.37 -12.54
CA SER A 460 -1.39 43.82 -11.74
C SER A 460 -0.13 43.55 -12.58
N PHE A 461 -0.27 43.47 -13.90
CA PHE A 461 0.82 43.30 -14.84
C PHE A 461 1.41 44.67 -15.23
N THR A 462 2.27 45.21 -14.36
CA THR A 462 2.96 46.50 -14.58
C THR A 462 4.44 46.27 -14.80
N HIS A 463 4.88 46.32 -16.06
CA HIS A 463 6.28 46.12 -16.46
C HIS A 463 6.75 47.27 -17.37
N PRO A 464 7.12 48.43 -16.79
CA PRO A 464 7.64 49.57 -17.57
C PRO A 464 8.93 49.22 -18.35
N GLU A 465 9.69 48.23 -17.89
CA GLU A 465 10.88 47.71 -18.54
C GLU A 465 10.62 47.01 -19.89
N LEU A 466 9.37 46.70 -20.23
CA LEU A 466 9.02 46.18 -21.57
C LEU A 466 9.35 47.19 -22.68
N GLU A 467 9.51 48.47 -22.34
CA GLU A 467 9.90 49.55 -23.25
C GLU A 467 11.42 49.83 -23.20
N GLU A 468 12.18 49.16 -22.33
CA GLU A 468 13.62 49.38 -22.15
C GLU A 468 14.50 48.38 -22.96
N PRO A 469 15.73 48.77 -23.36
CA PRO A 469 16.68 47.84 -23.98
C PRO A 469 17.09 46.72 -23.00
N ILE A 470 17.28 45.49 -23.52
CA ILE A 470 17.64 44.29 -22.72
C ILE A 470 18.85 44.52 -21.79
N ASP A 471 19.84 45.31 -22.24
CA ASP A 471 21.04 45.60 -21.47
C ASP A 471 20.75 46.42 -20.18
N ALA A 472 19.66 47.20 -20.16
CA ALA A 472 19.21 47.95 -18.99
C ALA A 472 18.53 47.03 -17.93
N CYS A 473 17.80 46.01 -18.38
CA CYS A 473 17.07 45.08 -17.50
C CYS A 473 17.98 44.21 -16.61
N LEU A 474 19.24 44.00 -17.00
CA LEU A 474 20.20 43.14 -16.28
C LEU A 474 21.13 43.90 -15.33
N THR A 475 21.02 45.23 -15.23
CA THR A 475 21.88 46.07 -14.38
C THR A 475 21.11 46.70 -13.19
N THR A 476 20.64 45.81 -12.31
CA THR A 476 20.27 46.00 -10.88
C THR A 476 19.32 47.15 -10.47
N GLN A 477 18.20 46.77 -9.85
CA GLN A 477 17.78 47.34 -8.57
C GLN A 477 17.32 46.24 -7.60
N THR A 478 17.88 46.27 -6.38
CA THR A 478 17.43 45.48 -5.23
C THR A 478 16.06 45.97 -4.76
N ALA A 479 15.02 45.17 -4.97
CA ALA A 479 13.71 45.40 -4.37
C ALA A 479 13.58 44.60 -3.07
N THR A 480 13.49 45.31 -1.94
CA THR A 480 13.00 44.77 -0.67
C THR A 480 11.49 44.53 -0.78
N SER A 481 11.03 43.31 -0.54
CA SER A 481 9.60 43.00 -0.43
C SER A 481 9.23 42.65 1.02
N GLU A 482 8.20 43.31 1.54
CA GLU A 482 7.50 42.93 2.78
C GLU A 482 6.43 41.86 2.46
N PRO A 483 6.22 40.85 3.33
CA PRO A 483 5.21 39.84 3.09
C PRO A 483 3.82 40.35 3.47
N LYS A 484 2.87 40.30 2.51
CA LYS A 484 1.44 40.46 2.79
C LYS A 484 0.83 39.12 3.17
N GLY A 485 0.24 39.05 4.36
CA GLY A 485 -0.56 37.92 4.82
C GLY A 485 -1.86 37.81 4.04
N GLY A 486 -2.18 36.60 3.59
CA GLY A 486 -3.48 36.23 3.05
C GLY A 486 -4.14 35.23 3.99
N ASP A 487 -5.38 35.52 4.37
CA ASP A 487 -6.24 34.61 5.11
C ASP A 487 -6.58 33.39 4.26
N SER A 488 -6.45 32.20 4.84
CA SER A 488 -6.93 30.94 4.28
C SER A 488 -7.83 30.25 5.28
N GLU A 489 -8.92 29.71 4.74
CA GLU A 489 -10.02 29.01 5.42
C GLU A 489 -9.54 27.89 6.36
N GLU A 490 -10.37 27.66 7.38
CA GLU A 490 -10.13 26.83 8.56
C GLU A 490 -9.53 25.44 8.26
N LEU A 491 -8.24 25.31 8.57
CA LEU A 491 -7.63 24.04 8.96
C LEU A 491 -7.65 23.98 10.50
N ASN A 492 -8.06 22.85 11.08
CA ASN A 492 -8.11 22.60 12.53
C ASN A 492 -6.71 22.50 13.21
N PHE A 493 -5.71 23.22 12.70
CA PHE A 493 -4.36 23.30 13.26
C PHE A 493 -3.98 24.76 13.48
N SER A 494 -3.44 25.07 14.66
CA SER A 494 -2.91 26.40 14.95
C SER A 494 -1.70 26.72 14.07
N ALA A 495 -1.47 28.01 13.79
CA ALA A 495 -0.29 28.45 13.03
C ALA A 495 1.04 28.02 13.70
N ALA A 496 1.05 27.88 15.03
CA ALA A 496 2.19 27.37 15.78
C ALA A 496 2.46 25.88 15.49
N GLU A 497 1.42 25.03 15.52
CA GLU A 497 1.54 23.60 15.18
C GLU A 497 2.06 23.40 13.75
N LEU A 498 1.57 24.21 12.80
CA LEU A 498 2.03 24.17 11.39
C LEU A 498 3.50 24.58 11.25
N SER A 499 3.93 25.62 11.97
CA SER A 499 5.32 26.09 11.94
C SER A 499 6.28 25.08 12.58
N GLU A 500 5.90 24.48 13.70
CA GLU A 500 6.71 23.46 14.38
C GLU A 500 6.83 22.20 13.52
N LEU A 501 5.72 21.72 12.94
CA LEU A 501 5.73 20.61 12.00
C LEU A 501 6.65 20.90 10.81
N ALA A 502 6.60 22.10 10.24
CA ALA A 502 7.47 22.50 9.15
C ALA A 502 8.96 22.48 9.54
N GLU A 503 9.31 22.88 10.77
CA GLU A 503 10.70 22.81 11.26
C GLU A 503 11.16 21.37 11.47
N VAL A 504 10.32 20.50 12.04
CA VAL A 504 10.62 19.08 12.22
C VAL A 504 10.79 18.40 10.86
N VAL A 505 9.88 18.65 9.91
CA VAL A 505 10.00 18.18 8.53
C VAL A 505 11.32 18.65 7.92
N ARG A 506 11.69 19.91 8.09
CA ARG A 506 12.97 20.44 7.58
C ARG A 506 14.17 19.73 8.20
N LYS A 507 14.18 19.47 9.51
CA LYS A 507 15.27 18.73 10.18
C LYS A 507 15.35 17.29 9.66
N VAL A 508 14.22 16.59 9.58
CA VAL A 508 14.17 15.21 9.06
C VAL A 508 14.67 15.14 7.62
N LEU A 509 14.21 16.04 6.74
CA LEU A 509 14.68 16.11 5.36
C LEU A 509 16.17 16.46 5.24
N THR A 510 16.68 17.31 6.14
CA THR A 510 18.11 17.66 6.18
C THR A 510 18.97 16.45 6.54
N THR A 511 18.55 15.68 7.55
CA THR A 511 19.23 14.44 7.96
C THR A 511 19.12 13.35 6.88
N MET A 512 17.99 13.27 6.17
CA MET A 512 17.82 12.29 5.08
C MET A 512 18.66 12.62 3.82
N ASN A 513 18.96 13.89 3.58
CA ASN A 513 19.72 14.34 2.40
C ASN A 513 21.23 14.49 2.65
N ALA A 514 21.68 14.37 3.91
CA ALA A 514 23.08 14.36 4.31
C ALA A 514 23.65 12.94 4.22
#